data_AF-A0AAN0J337-F1
#
_entry.id   AF-A0AAN0J337-F1
#
_cell.length_a   1.000
_cell.length_b   1.000
_cell.length_c   1.000
_cell.angle_alpha   90.00
_cell.angle_beta   90.00
_cell.angle_gamma   90.00
#
_symmetry.space_group_name_H-M   'P 1'
#
loop_
_entity.id
_entity.type
_entity.pdbx_description
1 polymer ?
#
loop_
_entity_poly.entity_id
_entity_poly.type
_entity_poly.pdbx_seq_one_letter_code
_entity_poly.pdbx_strand_id
1 'polypeptide(L)'
;MYLGMVDLNKTQSVDVDLPLYCAFSFPAVLQTLGPNHWSLLKPTFDILSTDMQWKIRRVLAHSIHEIAQMLGSNRTVSDLLSVVNEYATKDLDDVKTGVLAHLSEFFEMLPSDVRKENFPSILNGILDTENEKNWRYRDSLAEQLMLLSELFDCSFVEQFIVPVAIRLGHDKVAQIRDSASRLIGSLLHKFSQSSPTTCSLILTQLRTSFATSERWLLRLMYVKQCELFFHKRLISYSLFGSECLPSLLTLSNDVVPNVRLAVARTLYSTLDNTQFISANQSFSQDISSIISKLKEDRDRDVRYYSGNYEDINNNTRTSLSPSTPSAQQLQQFENTQEDTEYKLDIANAGSILQLT
;
A
#
# COMPACT_ATOMS: atom_id res chain seq x y z
N MET A 1 37.55 11.83 -12.90
CA MET A 1 36.10 11.55 -12.92
C MET A 1 35.39 12.31 -11.80
N TYR A 2 35.75 12.15 -10.52
CA TYR A 2 35.11 12.87 -9.40
C TYR A 2 35.28 14.40 -9.37
N LEU A 3 36.43 14.94 -9.81
CA LEU A 3 36.68 16.39 -9.84
C LEU A 3 35.78 17.17 -10.82
N GLY A 4 35.20 16.51 -11.81
CA GLY A 4 34.27 17.15 -12.76
C GLY A 4 32.86 17.34 -12.21
N MET A 5 32.51 16.65 -11.12
CA MET A 5 31.17 16.72 -10.50
C MET A 5 30.95 17.97 -9.64
N VAL A 6 32.01 18.75 -9.40
CA VAL A 6 31.99 19.92 -8.51
C VAL A 6 31.82 21.23 -9.28
N ASP A 7 31.94 21.21 -10.61
CA ASP A 7 31.97 22.43 -11.44
C ASP A 7 31.23 22.23 -12.77
N LEU A 8 29.91 22.03 -12.68
CA LEU A 8 28.99 21.81 -13.82
C LEU A 8 28.99 22.98 -14.82
N ASN A 9 29.43 24.18 -14.39
CA ASN A 9 29.45 25.38 -15.24
C ASN A 9 30.55 25.37 -16.31
N LYS A 10 31.54 24.47 -16.24
CA LYS A 10 32.63 24.37 -17.24
C LYS A 10 32.36 23.40 -18.38
N THR A 11 31.28 22.61 -18.31
CA THR A 11 30.92 21.58 -19.29
C THR A 11 29.82 22.04 -20.24
N GLN A 12 30.03 23.18 -20.93
CA GLN A 12 29.06 23.69 -21.93
C GLN A 12 29.13 22.99 -23.31
N SER A 13 29.88 21.90 -23.44
CA SER A 13 29.74 20.99 -24.57
C SER A 13 30.34 19.63 -24.21
N VAL A 14 29.54 18.55 -24.25
CA VAL A 14 29.86 17.21 -24.81
C VAL A 14 29.11 16.04 -24.14
N ASP A 15 28.45 16.18 -22.98
CA ASP A 15 27.76 15.01 -22.39
C ASP A 15 26.42 15.35 -21.72
N VAL A 16 25.32 15.12 -22.45
CA VAL A 16 23.94 15.36 -21.98
C VAL A 16 23.59 14.46 -20.80
N ASP A 17 24.30 13.34 -20.63
CA ASP A 17 24.06 12.36 -19.59
C ASP A 17 24.91 12.59 -18.32
N LEU A 18 25.92 13.49 -18.38
CA LEU A 18 26.79 13.74 -17.22
C LEU A 18 26.01 14.20 -15.97
N PRO A 19 25.08 15.18 -16.04
CA PRO A 19 24.28 15.56 -14.88
C PRO A 19 23.42 14.40 -14.34
N LEU A 20 22.94 13.52 -15.22
CA LEU A 20 22.18 12.32 -14.82
C LEU A 20 23.06 11.34 -14.03
N TYR A 21 24.28 11.06 -14.51
CA TYR A 21 25.25 10.24 -13.78
C TYR A 21 25.68 10.88 -12.46
N CYS A 22 25.81 12.20 -12.42
CA CYS A 22 26.07 12.96 -11.20
C CYS A 22 24.94 12.77 -10.19
N ALA A 23 23.67 12.94 -10.58
CA ALA A 23 22.52 12.72 -9.70
C ALA A 23 22.46 11.28 -9.19
N PHE A 24 22.67 10.29 -10.06
CA PHE A 24 22.67 8.88 -9.68
C PHE A 24 23.79 8.54 -8.68
N SER A 25 24.98 9.10 -8.87
CA SER A 25 26.14 8.82 -8.02
C SER A 25 26.18 9.69 -6.76
N PHE A 26 25.32 10.70 -6.66
CA PHE A 26 25.39 11.72 -5.61
C PHE A 26 25.37 11.15 -4.19
N PRO A 27 24.45 10.23 -3.81
CA PRO A 27 24.43 9.64 -2.48
C PRO A 27 25.74 8.91 -2.15
N ALA A 28 26.30 8.14 -3.09
CA ALA A 28 27.56 7.41 -2.88
C ALA A 28 28.76 8.35 -2.70
N VAL A 29 28.79 9.46 -3.43
CA VAL A 29 29.81 10.52 -3.26
C VAL A 29 29.68 11.18 -1.89
N LEU A 30 28.46 11.51 -1.46
CA LEU A 30 28.20 12.05 -0.13
C LEU A 30 28.61 11.05 0.96
N GLN A 31 28.29 9.76 0.80
CA GLN A 31 28.67 8.72 1.74
C GLN A 31 30.20 8.64 1.90
N THR A 32 30.92 8.74 0.79
CA THR A 32 32.39 8.65 0.76
C THR A 32 33.06 9.86 1.40
N LEU A 33 32.58 11.07 1.08
CA LEU A 33 33.14 12.30 1.65
C LEU A 33 32.67 12.55 3.09
N GLY A 34 31.49 12.05 3.44
CA GLY A 34 30.84 12.23 4.73
C GLY A 34 30.13 13.59 4.87
N PRO A 35 29.17 13.69 5.81
CA PRO A 35 28.30 14.86 5.96
C PRO A 35 29.02 16.15 6.38
N ASN A 36 30.23 16.03 6.93
CA ASN A 36 31.07 17.19 7.29
C ASN A 36 31.51 18.00 6.07
N HIS A 37 31.53 17.39 4.89
CA HIS A 37 31.92 18.02 3.62
C HIS A 37 30.70 18.46 2.78
N TRP A 38 29.51 18.50 3.37
CA TRP A 38 28.28 18.89 2.67
C TRP A 38 28.38 20.25 1.97
N SER A 39 29.09 21.21 2.53
CA SER A 39 29.29 22.53 1.91
C SER A 39 29.97 22.47 0.53
N LEU A 40 30.77 21.44 0.26
CA LEU A 40 31.40 21.21 -1.05
C LEU A 40 30.42 20.61 -2.06
N LEU A 41 29.45 19.82 -1.60
CA LEU A 41 28.49 19.09 -2.43
C LEU A 41 27.17 19.85 -2.63
N LYS A 42 26.83 20.74 -1.71
CA LYS A 42 25.58 21.50 -1.74
C LYS A 42 25.38 22.29 -3.04
N PRO A 43 26.38 23.01 -3.60
CA PRO A 43 26.20 23.69 -4.87
C PRO A 43 25.81 22.73 -6.00
N THR A 44 26.42 21.55 -6.06
CA THR A 44 26.07 20.50 -7.03
C THR A 44 24.65 19.97 -6.77
N PHE A 45 24.27 19.73 -5.52
CA PHE A 45 22.91 19.33 -5.16
C PHE A 45 21.87 20.38 -5.60
N ASP A 46 22.14 21.67 -5.38
CA ASP A 46 21.23 22.75 -5.73
C ASP A 46 21.02 22.83 -7.25
N ILE A 47 22.08 22.61 -8.05
CA ILE A 47 21.98 22.53 -9.52
C ILE A 47 21.16 21.31 -9.95
N LEU A 48 21.47 20.12 -9.41
CA LEU A 48 20.79 18.87 -9.79
C LEU A 48 19.32 18.85 -9.37
N SER A 49 18.99 19.47 -8.23
CA SER A 49 17.62 19.50 -7.70
C SER A 49 16.69 20.45 -8.45
N THR A 50 17.26 21.42 -9.18
CA THR A 50 16.50 22.39 -9.98
C THR A 50 16.76 22.24 -11.49
N ASP A 51 17.40 21.14 -11.89
CA ASP A 51 17.77 20.90 -13.29
C ASP A 51 16.54 20.92 -14.19
N MET A 52 16.64 21.49 -15.39
CA MET A 52 15.52 21.57 -16.33
C MET A 52 15.02 20.19 -16.79
N GLN A 53 15.88 19.18 -16.83
CA GLN A 53 15.51 17.83 -17.24
C GLN A 53 14.89 17.05 -16.06
N TRP A 54 13.61 16.75 -16.18
CA TRP A 54 12.88 15.99 -15.16
C TRP A 54 13.50 14.61 -14.85
N LYS A 55 14.21 13.99 -15.80
CA LYS A 55 14.88 12.69 -15.58
C LYS A 55 15.96 12.77 -14.50
N ILE A 56 16.68 13.89 -14.43
CA ILE A 56 17.71 14.14 -13.41
C ILE A 56 17.05 14.32 -12.05
N ARG A 57 16.04 15.20 -11.98
CA ARG A 57 15.26 15.43 -10.76
C ARG A 57 14.61 14.16 -10.25
N ARG A 58 14.08 13.31 -11.15
CA ARG A 58 13.53 11.99 -10.83
C ARG A 58 14.56 11.09 -10.15
N VAL A 59 15.77 11.00 -10.71
CA VAL A 59 16.84 10.18 -10.11
C VAL A 59 17.18 10.70 -8.72
N LEU A 60 17.35 12.01 -8.58
CA LEU A 60 17.65 12.61 -7.27
C LEU A 60 16.52 12.42 -6.26
N ALA A 61 15.26 12.50 -6.69
CA ALA A 61 14.08 12.28 -5.84
C ALA A 61 14.06 10.88 -5.23
N HIS A 62 14.46 9.85 -5.99
CA HIS A 62 14.51 8.48 -5.46
C HIS A 62 15.58 8.32 -4.38
N SER A 63 16.66 9.09 -4.39
CA SER A 63 17.76 8.96 -3.43
C SER A 63 17.79 10.04 -2.35
N ILE A 64 16.85 10.99 -2.33
CA ILE A 64 16.91 12.14 -1.42
C ILE A 64 16.72 11.73 0.05
N HIS A 65 16.02 10.63 0.32
CA HIS A 65 15.90 10.05 1.66
C HIS A 65 17.24 9.54 2.20
N GLU A 66 18.09 8.92 1.35
CA GLU A 66 19.45 8.49 1.73
C GLU A 66 20.34 9.70 2.06
N ILE A 67 20.23 10.76 1.25
CA ILE A 67 20.93 12.04 1.50
C ILE A 67 20.48 12.60 2.86
N ALA A 68 19.18 12.62 3.13
CA ALA A 68 18.63 13.07 4.42
C ALA A 68 19.17 12.26 5.60
N GLN A 69 19.21 10.93 5.48
CA GLN A 69 19.76 10.04 6.52
C GLN A 69 21.24 10.32 6.80
N MET A 70 22.05 10.54 5.77
CA MET A 70 23.48 10.87 5.93
C MET A 70 23.71 12.25 6.54
N LEU A 71 22.91 13.26 6.15
CA LEU A 71 23.09 14.64 6.61
C LEU A 71 22.52 14.90 8.02
N GLY A 72 21.54 14.12 8.43
CA GLY A 72 20.85 14.28 9.71
C GLY A 72 19.83 15.41 9.71
N SER A 73 19.01 15.43 10.77
CA SER A 73 17.77 16.23 10.84
C SER A 73 17.95 17.72 10.53
N ASN A 74 18.94 18.38 11.13
CA ASN A 74 19.15 19.83 10.96
C ASN A 74 19.34 20.23 9.49
N ARG A 75 20.16 19.47 8.76
CA ARG A 75 20.46 19.74 7.34
C ARG A 75 19.34 19.27 6.43
N THR A 76 18.64 18.20 6.78
CA THR A 76 17.43 17.78 6.05
C THR A 76 16.39 18.88 6.04
N VAL A 77 16.14 19.51 7.20
CA VAL A 77 15.20 20.63 7.32
C VAL A 77 15.68 21.85 6.54
N SER A 78 16.94 22.26 6.70
CA SER A 78 17.43 23.50 6.09
C SER A 78 17.63 23.41 4.58
N ASP A 79 18.07 22.25 4.08
CA ASP A 79 18.62 22.13 2.72
C ASP A 79 17.82 21.21 1.79
N LEU A 80 17.04 20.24 2.31
CA LEU A 80 16.35 19.24 1.48
C LEU A 80 14.83 19.37 1.48
N LEU A 81 14.22 19.83 2.58
CA LEU A 81 12.76 19.85 2.76
C LEU A 81 12.04 20.69 1.70
N SER A 82 12.59 21.85 1.33
CA SER A 82 12.04 22.70 0.28
C SER A 82 12.00 21.98 -1.08
N VAL A 83 13.07 21.25 -1.40
CA VAL A 83 13.17 20.44 -2.64
C VAL A 83 12.12 19.34 -2.65
N VAL A 84 11.97 18.58 -1.56
CA VAL A 84 10.94 17.53 -1.46
C VAL A 84 9.52 18.11 -1.59
N ASN A 85 9.26 19.26 -0.96
CA ASN A 85 7.98 19.94 -1.09
C ASN A 85 7.72 20.40 -2.53
N GLU A 86 8.72 20.96 -3.21
CA GLU A 86 8.61 21.37 -4.61
C GLU A 86 8.38 20.18 -5.54
N TYR A 87 9.14 19.09 -5.37
CA TYR A 87 8.94 17.85 -6.11
C TYR A 87 7.55 17.27 -5.95
N ALA A 88 7.05 17.21 -4.71
CA ALA A 88 5.72 16.67 -4.43
C ALA A 88 4.60 17.54 -4.99
N THR A 89 4.74 18.87 -4.95
CA THR A 89 3.63 19.81 -5.21
C THR A 89 3.62 20.42 -6.60
N LYS A 90 4.75 20.51 -7.30
CA LYS A 90 4.87 21.27 -8.56
C LYS A 90 5.51 20.49 -9.71
N ASP A 91 6.11 19.34 -9.45
CA ASP A 91 6.84 18.57 -10.46
C ASP A 91 5.96 17.52 -11.15
N LEU A 92 6.52 16.83 -12.14
CA LEU A 92 5.85 15.76 -12.88
C LEU A 92 5.64 14.52 -12.00
N ASP A 93 4.60 13.74 -12.32
CA ASP A 93 4.27 12.48 -11.63
C ASP A 93 5.46 11.50 -11.57
N ASP A 94 6.32 11.49 -12.59
CA ASP A 94 7.56 10.72 -12.63
C ASP A 94 8.52 11.09 -11.48
N VAL A 95 8.65 12.38 -11.17
CA VAL A 95 9.48 12.89 -10.06
C VAL A 95 8.77 12.67 -8.72
N LYS A 96 7.45 12.94 -8.66
CA LYS A 96 6.62 12.64 -7.48
C LYS A 96 6.71 11.17 -7.07
N THR A 97 6.85 10.25 -8.03
CA THR A 97 7.02 8.81 -7.77
C THR A 97 8.26 8.53 -6.95
N GLY A 98 9.38 9.24 -7.23
CA GLY A 98 10.61 9.09 -6.46
C GLY A 98 10.49 9.60 -5.03
N VAL A 99 9.80 10.74 -4.84
CA VAL A 99 9.49 11.25 -3.49
C VAL A 99 8.59 10.27 -2.74
N LEU A 100 7.53 9.80 -3.39
CA LEU A 100 6.57 8.90 -2.76
C LEU A 100 7.23 7.60 -2.31
N ALA A 101 8.08 7.00 -3.14
CA ALA A 101 8.71 5.71 -2.86
C ALA A 101 9.42 5.61 -1.50
N HIS A 102 9.89 6.75 -0.98
CA HIS A 102 10.69 6.84 0.25
C HIS A 102 10.18 7.93 1.22
N LEU A 103 8.89 8.25 1.14
CA LEU A 103 8.32 9.38 1.86
C LEU A 103 8.42 9.22 3.38
N SER A 104 8.12 8.03 3.90
CA SER A 104 8.22 7.76 5.35
C SER A 104 9.65 7.93 5.87
N GLU A 105 10.63 7.38 5.16
CA GLU A 105 12.06 7.44 5.54
C GLU A 105 12.58 8.88 5.55
N PHE A 106 12.12 9.71 4.59
CA PHE A 106 12.43 11.13 4.61
C PHE A 106 11.76 11.84 5.80
N PHE A 107 10.49 11.56 6.08
CA PHE A 107 9.77 12.17 7.19
C PHE A 107 10.35 11.78 8.55
N GLU A 108 10.90 10.57 8.73
CA GLU A 108 11.59 10.15 9.95
C GLU A 108 12.78 11.06 10.32
N MET A 109 13.40 11.70 9.32
CA MET A 109 14.50 12.65 9.54
C MET A 109 14.03 14.03 10.00
N LEU A 110 12.73 14.32 9.96
CA LEU A 110 12.17 15.62 10.31
C LEU A 110 11.70 15.65 11.78
N PRO A 111 11.93 16.75 12.52
CA PRO A 111 11.33 16.94 13.84
C PRO A 111 9.80 16.89 13.79
N SER A 112 9.16 16.48 14.88
CA SER A 112 7.70 16.31 14.97
C SER A 112 6.90 17.50 14.46
N ASP A 113 7.25 18.73 14.87
CA ASP A 113 6.50 19.92 14.49
C ASP A 113 6.65 20.23 12.99
N VAL A 114 7.86 20.03 12.45
CA VAL A 114 8.15 20.20 11.02
C VAL A 114 7.39 19.17 10.17
N ARG A 115 7.31 17.90 10.62
CA ARG A 115 6.50 16.87 9.96
C ARG A 115 5.04 17.31 9.86
N LYS A 116 4.45 17.75 10.97
CA LYS A 116 3.03 18.15 11.04
C LYS A 116 2.74 19.37 10.18
N GLU A 117 3.65 20.34 10.13
CA GLU A 117 3.52 21.53 9.30
C GLU A 117 3.55 21.22 7.80
N ASN A 118 4.44 20.31 7.36
CA ASN A 118 4.70 20.09 5.93
C ASN A 118 3.88 18.95 5.31
N PHE A 119 3.48 17.94 6.10
CA PHE A 119 2.76 16.77 5.60
C PHE A 119 1.50 17.10 4.80
N PRO A 120 0.61 18.03 5.22
CA PRO A 120 -0.63 18.28 4.49
C PRO A 120 -0.38 18.81 3.06
N SER A 121 0.59 19.71 2.89
CA SER A 121 0.97 20.25 1.58
C SER A 121 1.54 19.16 0.67
N ILE A 122 2.50 18.39 1.19
CA ILE A 122 3.17 17.31 0.45
C ILE A 122 2.17 16.22 0.07
N LEU A 123 1.32 15.80 1.01
CA LEU A 123 0.28 14.81 0.75
C LEU A 123 -0.66 15.31 -0.35
N ASN A 124 -1.16 16.56 -0.28
CA ASN A 124 -2.02 17.10 -1.32
C ASN A 124 -1.34 17.12 -2.69
N GLY A 125 -0.06 17.49 -2.77
CA GLY A 125 0.71 17.44 -4.01
C GLY A 125 0.84 16.02 -4.60
N ILE A 126 1.06 15.02 -3.75
CA ILE A 126 1.10 13.60 -4.11
C ILE A 126 -0.27 13.09 -4.59
N LEU A 127 -1.34 13.57 -3.96
CA LEU A 127 -2.71 13.21 -4.36
C LEU A 127 -3.13 13.84 -5.69
N ASP A 128 -2.54 14.98 -6.04
CA ASP A 128 -2.74 15.71 -7.29
C ASP A 128 -1.89 15.12 -8.42
N THR A 129 -2.24 13.92 -8.87
CA THR A 129 -1.59 13.22 -9.98
C THR A 129 -2.34 13.45 -11.30
N GLU A 130 -1.60 13.71 -12.37
CA GLU A 130 -2.18 13.82 -13.72
C GLU A 130 -2.52 12.43 -14.30
N ASN A 131 -1.86 11.37 -13.81
CA ASN A 131 -2.02 10.01 -14.29
C ASN A 131 -2.86 9.13 -13.35
N GLU A 132 -4.17 9.34 -13.35
CA GLU A 132 -5.13 8.51 -12.59
C GLU A 132 -5.14 7.01 -13.00
N LYS A 133 -4.49 6.62 -14.10
CA LYS A 133 -4.35 5.22 -14.52
C LYS A 133 -3.16 4.53 -13.86
N ASN A 134 -2.21 5.27 -13.30
CA ASN A 134 -1.06 4.71 -12.61
C ASN A 134 -1.47 4.11 -11.27
N TRP A 135 -1.95 2.87 -11.30
CA TRP A 135 -2.40 2.18 -10.10
C TRP A 135 -1.24 1.85 -9.16
N ARG A 136 -0.02 1.63 -9.68
CA ARG A 136 1.18 1.37 -8.86
C ARG A 136 1.54 2.56 -7.98
N TYR A 137 1.37 3.77 -8.49
CA TYR A 137 1.54 4.98 -7.70
C TYR A 137 0.58 5.03 -6.51
N ARG A 138 -0.71 4.74 -6.74
CA ARG A 138 -1.73 4.71 -5.67
C ARG A 138 -1.54 3.54 -4.71
N ASP A 139 -1.02 2.41 -5.19
CA ASP A 139 -0.65 1.27 -4.35
C ASP A 139 0.52 1.63 -3.41
N SER A 140 1.58 2.24 -3.97
CA SER A 140 2.72 2.76 -3.20
C SER A 140 2.28 3.82 -2.17
N LEU A 141 1.31 4.67 -2.52
CA LEU A 141 0.72 5.61 -1.57
C LEU A 141 0.08 4.92 -0.37
N ALA A 142 -0.66 3.83 -0.58
CA ALA A 142 -1.27 3.09 0.53
C ALA A 142 -0.19 2.54 1.49
N GLU A 143 0.91 2.03 0.95
CA GLU A 143 2.02 1.47 1.72
C GLU A 143 2.77 2.55 2.50
N GLN A 144 3.05 3.68 1.87
CA GLN A 144 3.73 4.80 2.51
C GLN A 144 2.87 5.45 3.59
N LEU A 145 1.56 5.59 3.37
CA LEU A 145 0.65 6.09 4.39
C LEU A 145 0.58 5.18 5.63
N MET A 146 0.78 3.88 5.47
CA MET A 146 0.81 2.95 6.58
C MET A 146 2.03 3.21 7.47
N LEU A 147 3.21 3.37 6.86
CA LEU A 147 4.45 3.71 7.58
C LEU A 147 4.36 5.12 8.20
N LEU A 148 3.93 6.11 7.43
CA LEU A 148 3.77 7.49 7.88
C LEU A 148 2.78 7.60 9.05
N SER A 149 1.76 6.75 9.11
CA SER A 149 0.79 6.78 10.21
C SER A 149 1.45 6.56 11.58
N GLU A 150 2.59 5.85 11.65
CA GLU A 150 3.32 5.63 12.90
C GLU A 150 4.05 6.89 13.38
N LEU A 151 4.32 7.83 12.48
CA LEU A 151 5.05 9.07 12.77
C LEU A 151 4.17 10.16 13.39
N PHE A 152 2.85 10.00 13.35
CA PHE A 152 1.87 11.00 13.79
C PHE A 152 0.98 10.47 14.92
N ASP A 153 0.39 11.40 15.68
CA ASP A 153 -0.63 11.07 16.69
C ASP A 153 -1.98 10.75 16.04
N CYS A 154 -2.88 10.12 16.81
CA CYS A 154 -4.20 9.71 16.33
C CYS A 154 -5.02 10.86 15.75
N SER A 155 -4.97 12.06 16.34
CA SER A 155 -5.74 13.21 15.87
C SER A 155 -5.31 13.61 14.45
N PHE A 156 -3.99 13.68 14.23
CA PHE A 156 -3.45 14.03 12.93
C PHE A 156 -3.70 12.93 11.87
N VAL A 157 -3.54 11.66 12.26
CA VAL A 157 -3.84 10.51 11.39
C VAL A 157 -5.33 10.47 10.99
N GLU A 158 -6.23 10.74 11.94
CA GLU A 158 -7.67 10.83 11.71
C GLU A 158 -8.00 11.93 10.69
N GLN A 159 -7.38 13.10 10.84
CA GLN A 159 -7.64 14.24 9.97
C GLN A 159 -7.13 14.05 8.54
N PHE A 160 -5.92 13.51 8.36
CA PHE A 160 -5.24 13.54 7.06
C PHE A 160 -5.09 12.17 6.38
N ILE A 161 -4.95 11.08 7.12
CA ILE A 161 -4.65 9.75 6.54
C ILE A 161 -5.92 8.91 6.38
N VAL A 162 -6.81 8.90 7.37
CA VAL A 162 -8.06 8.11 7.33
C VAL A 162 -8.92 8.43 6.09
N PRO A 163 -9.14 9.70 5.68
CA PRO A 163 -9.94 10.01 4.49
C PRO A 163 -9.33 9.43 3.21
N VAL A 164 -7.99 9.45 3.10
CA VAL A 164 -7.28 8.90 1.94
C VAL A 164 -7.36 7.38 1.94
N ALA A 165 -7.20 6.73 3.09
CA ALA A 165 -7.31 5.27 3.22
C ALA A 165 -8.70 4.77 2.78
N ILE A 166 -9.77 5.44 3.20
CA ILE A 166 -11.15 5.10 2.81
C ILE A 166 -11.36 5.34 1.31
N ARG A 167 -10.82 6.43 0.75
CA ARG A 167 -10.87 6.70 -0.70
C ARG A 167 -10.16 5.60 -1.50
N LEU A 168 -8.98 5.14 -1.07
CA LEU A 168 -8.26 4.04 -1.70
C LEU A 168 -9.05 2.71 -1.60
N GLY A 169 -9.83 2.51 -0.53
CA GLY A 169 -10.73 1.37 -0.41
C GLY A 169 -11.82 1.33 -1.50
N HIS A 170 -12.15 2.48 -2.12
CA HIS A 170 -13.11 2.58 -3.22
C HIS A 170 -12.49 2.41 -4.61
N ASP A 171 -11.18 2.16 -4.69
CA ASP A 171 -10.45 2.12 -5.96
C ASP A 171 -11.01 1.05 -6.92
N LYS A 172 -10.89 1.31 -8.21
CA LYS A 172 -11.30 0.40 -9.28
C LYS A 172 -10.41 -0.86 -9.33
N VAL A 173 -9.13 -0.76 -8.97
CA VAL A 173 -8.16 -1.86 -9.00
C VAL A 173 -8.20 -2.65 -7.69
N ALA A 174 -8.29 -3.98 -7.80
CA ALA A 174 -8.39 -4.87 -6.64
C ALA A 174 -7.17 -4.77 -5.70
N GLN A 175 -5.96 -4.75 -6.27
CA GLN A 175 -4.71 -4.63 -5.52
C GLN A 175 -4.71 -3.40 -4.59
N ILE A 176 -5.14 -2.24 -5.09
CA ILE A 176 -5.21 -1.01 -4.28
C ILE A 176 -6.21 -1.17 -3.13
N ARG A 177 -7.36 -1.81 -3.36
CA ARG A 177 -8.33 -2.05 -2.29
C ARG A 177 -7.80 -3.01 -1.22
N ASP A 178 -7.00 -3.99 -1.61
CA ASP A 178 -6.35 -4.91 -0.68
C ASP A 178 -5.27 -4.16 0.14
N SER A 179 -4.45 -3.32 -0.49
CA SER A 179 -3.50 -2.43 0.20
C SER A 179 -4.18 -1.43 1.13
N ALA A 180 -5.29 -0.83 0.69
CA ALA A 180 -6.11 0.06 1.52
C ALA A 180 -6.69 -0.69 2.73
N SER A 181 -7.09 -1.95 2.59
CA SER A 181 -7.59 -2.76 3.69
C SER A 181 -6.50 -3.05 4.73
N ARG A 182 -5.26 -3.29 4.30
CA ARG A 182 -4.09 -3.40 5.19
C ARG A 182 -3.83 -2.10 5.94
N LEU A 183 -3.82 -0.96 5.22
CA LEU A 183 -3.69 0.37 5.80
C LEU A 183 -4.78 0.63 6.85
N ILE A 184 -6.06 0.50 6.49
CA ILE A 184 -7.20 0.69 7.39
C ILE A 184 -7.07 -0.20 8.64
N GLY A 185 -6.67 -1.46 8.46
CA GLY A 185 -6.44 -2.37 9.58
C GLY A 185 -5.34 -1.89 10.54
N SER A 186 -4.22 -1.42 10.01
CA SER A 186 -3.13 -0.83 10.81
C SER A 186 -3.60 0.42 11.56
N LEU A 187 -4.35 1.31 10.89
CA LEU A 187 -4.94 2.49 11.53
C LEU A 187 -5.88 2.08 12.67
N LEU A 188 -6.81 1.15 12.44
CA LEU A 188 -7.73 0.66 13.47
C LEU A 188 -6.98 0.04 14.65
N HIS A 189 -5.89 -0.66 14.41
CA HIS A 189 -5.06 -1.19 15.49
C HIS A 189 -4.52 -0.08 16.38
N LYS A 190 -3.92 0.95 15.78
CA LYS A 190 -3.45 2.15 16.47
C LYS A 190 -4.57 2.86 17.24
N PHE A 191 -5.71 3.13 16.59
CA PHE A 191 -6.84 3.80 17.24
C PHE A 191 -7.46 2.95 18.35
N SER A 192 -7.53 1.63 18.21
CA SER A 192 -8.10 0.77 19.26
C SER A 192 -7.35 0.86 20.58
N GLN A 193 -6.05 1.17 20.54
CA GLN A 193 -5.19 1.31 21.71
C GLN A 193 -5.19 2.74 22.27
N SER A 194 -5.17 3.75 21.39
CA SER A 194 -4.96 5.14 21.81
C SER A 194 -6.21 6.02 21.79
N SER A 195 -7.22 5.70 20.96
CA SER A 195 -8.50 6.42 20.88
C SER A 195 -9.66 5.49 20.49
N PRO A 196 -10.19 4.69 21.44
CA PRO A 196 -11.26 3.73 21.15
C PRO A 196 -12.53 4.37 20.56
N THR A 197 -12.89 5.58 20.99
CA THR A 197 -14.03 6.32 20.44
C THR A 197 -13.84 6.63 18.96
N THR A 198 -12.69 7.16 18.57
CA THR A 198 -12.36 7.38 17.15
C THR A 198 -12.36 6.07 16.38
N CYS A 199 -11.83 4.98 16.97
CA CYS A 199 -11.86 3.66 16.35
C CYS A 199 -13.29 3.22 16.00
N SER A 200 -14.25 3.37 16.93
CA SER A 200 -15.67 3.06 16.68
C SER A 200 -16.30 3.96 15.60
N LEU A 201 -15.94 5.25 15.55
CA LEU A 201 -16.41 6.16 14.50
C LEU A 201 -15.90 5.74 13.11
N ILE A 202 -14.62 5.37 13.02
CA ILE A 202 -14.03 4.85 11.77
C ILE A 202 -14.73 3.55 11.37
N LEU A 203 -14.95 2.59 12.29
CA LEU A 203 -15.68 1.36 12.01
C LEU A 203 -17.12 1.63 11.51
N THR A 204 -17.80 2.61 12.09
CA THR A 204 -19.11 3.06 11.63
C THR A 204 -19.04 3.63 10.21
N GLN A 205 -18.03 4.44 9.90
CA GLN A 205 -17.81 4.98 8.55
C GLN A 205 -17.49 3.88 7.52
N LEU A 206 -16.72 2.86 7.90
CA LEU A 206 -16.45 1.70 7.04
C LEU A 206 -17.74 0.91 6.76
N ARG A 207 -18.58 0.72 7.77
CA ARG A 207 -19.89 0.08 7.61
C ARG A 207 -20.76 0.83 6.59
N THR A 208 -20.91 2.14 6.75
CA THR A 208 -21.76 2.95 5.84
C THR A 208 -21.18 3.07 4.44
N SER A 209 -19.85 3.06 4.30
CA SER A 209 -19.19 3.20 3.00
C SER A 209 -19.16 1.88 2.21
N PHE A 210 -18.93 0.75 2.87
CA PHE A 210 -18.66 -0.53 2.22
C PHE A 210 -19.78 -1.55 2.40
N ALA A 211 -20.22 -1.81 3.64
CA ALA A 211 -21.18 -2.89 3.93
C ALA A 211 -22.57 -2.62 3.32
N THR A 212 -23.01 -1.36 3.31
CA THR A 212 -24.32 -0.96 2.78
C THR A 212 -24.25 -0.43 1.34
N SER A 213 -23.10 -0.56 0.67
CA SER A 213 -22.93 -0.05 -0.69
C SER A 213 -23.81 -0.79 -1.70
N GLU A 214 -24.34 -0.09 -2.70
CA GLU A 214 -25.03 -0.73 -3.83
C GLU A 214 -24.07 -1.59 -4.68
N ARG A 215 -22.78 -1.25 -4.68
CA ARG A 215 -21.73 -1.98 -5.40
C ARG A 215 -21.35 -3.23 -4.61
N TRP A 216 -21.70 -4.41 -5.13
CA TRP A 216 -21.40 -5.69 -4.48
C TRP A 216 -19.90 -5.90 -4.20
N LEU A 217 -19.03 -5.36 -5.05
CA LEU A 217 -17.58 -5.39 -4.84
C LEU A 217 -17.17 -4.70 -3.54
N LEU A 218 -17.79 -3.59 -3.17
CA LEU A 218 -17.49 -2.88 -1.93
C LEU A 218 -18.03 -3.64 -0.72
N ARG A 219 -19.21 -4.25 -0.84
CA ARG A 219 -19.74 -5.15 0.20
C ARG A 219 -18.84 -6.37 0.42
N LEU A 220 -18.34 -6.99 -0.66
CA LEU A 220 -17.33 -8.05 -0.57
C LEU A 220 -16.06 -7.55 0.13
N MET A 221 -15.62 -6.32 -0.15
CA MET A 221 -14.43 -5.76 0.50
C MET A 221 -14.63 -5.55 1.99
N TYR A 222 -15.81 -5.10 2.42
CA TYR A 222 -16.14 -5.03 3.84
C TYR A 222 -15.97 -6.39 4.54
N VAL A 223 -16.47 -7.48 3.93
CA VAL A 223 -16.34 -8.82 4.50
C VAL A 223 -14.87 -9.24 4.62
N LYS A 224 -14.07 -9.01 3.57
CA LYS A 224 -12.61 -9.30 3.61
C LYS A 224 -11.88 -8.45 4.66
N GLN A 225 -12.29 -7.19 4.83
CA GLN A 225 -11.75 -6.33 5.88
C GLN A 225 -12.07 -6.89 7.27
N CYS A 226 -13.31 -7.31 7.51
CA CYS A 226 -13.66 -7.97 8.76
C CYS A 226 -12.85 -9.25 9.00
N GLU A 227 -12.68 -10.09 7.97
CA GLU A 227 -11.81 -11.28 8.04
C GLU A 227 -10.38 -10.90 8.46
N LEU A 228 -9.80 -9.87 7.84
CA LEU A 228 -8.48 -9.34 8.18
C LEU A 228 -8.43 -8.85 9.64
N PHE A 229 -9.39 -8.03 10.06
CA PHE A 229 -9.42 -7.44 11.40
C PHE A 229 -9.51 -8.52 12.48
N PHE A 230 -10.31 -9.55 12.24
CA PHE A 230 -10.47 -10.70 13.13
C PHE A 230 -9.19 -11.55 13.21
N HIS A 231 -8.69 -12.03 12.08
CA HIS A 231 -7.55 -12.95 12.05
C HIS A 231 -6.25 -12.32 12.54
N LYS A 232 -6.01 -11.05 12.20
CA LYS A 232 -4.82 -10.32 12.63
C LYS A 232 -4.96 -9.68 14.02
N ARG A 233 -6.12 -9.86 14.69
CA ARG A 233 -6.44 -9.24 15.99
C ARG A 233 -6.18 -7.73 16.01
N LEU A 234 -6.57 -7.04 14.93
CA LEU A 234 -6.34 -5.60 14.79
C LEU A 234 -7.26 -4.82 15.74
N ILE A 235 -8.43 -5.36 16.05
CA ILE A 235 -9.34 -4.86 17.08
C ILE A 235 -9.70 -5.98 18.07
N SER A 236 -10.21 -5.63 19.25
CA SER A 236 -10.65 -6.62 20.22
C SER A 236 -11.86 -7.43 19.72
N TYR A 237 -12.01 -8.65 20.22
CA TYR A 237 -13.16 -9.49 19.87
C TYR A 237 -14.51 -8.91 20.29
N SER A 238 -14.54 -8.18 21.40
CA SER A 238 -15.75 -7.47 21.84
C SER A 238 -16.11 -6.34 20.87
N LEU A 239 -15.14 -5.53 20.46
CA LEU A 239 -15.36 -4.44 19.51
C LEU A 239 -15.74 -4.98 18.12
N PHE A 240 -15.10 -6.07 17.67
CA PHE A 240 -15.48 -6.76 16.45
C PHE A 240 -16.93 -7.25 16.49
N GLY A 241 -17.32 -7.89 17.59
CA GLY A 241 -18.68 -8.41 17.76
C GLY A 241 -19.75 -7.32 17.87
N SER A 242 -19.43 -6.16 18.46
CA SER A 242 -20.38 -5.03 18.53
C SER A 242 -20.47 -4.24 17.23
N GLU A 243 -19.36 -3.98 16.55
CA GLU A 243 -19.32 -3.05 15.40
C GLU A 243 -19.35 -3.71 14.02
N CYS A 244 -18.71 -4.88 13.87
CA CYS A 244 -18.53 -5.54 12.57
C CYS A 244 -19.53 -6.67 12.33
N LEU A 245 -19.71 -7.52 13.35
CA LEU A 245 -20.51 -8.74 13.23
C LEU A 245 -21.96 -8.50 12.77
N PRO A 246 -22.72 -7.50 13.27
CA PRO A 246 -24.10 -7.30 12.82
C PRO A 246 -24.23 -7.10 11.30
N SER A 247 -23.26 -6.40 10.70
CA SER A 247 -23.19 -6.19 9.26
C SER A 247 -22.83 -7.48 8.51
N LEU A 248 -21.91 -8.29 9.03
CA LEU A 248 -21.59 -9.61 8.46
C LEU A 248 -22.80 -10.54 8.46
N LEU A 249 -23.54 -10.58 9.57
CA LEU A 249 -24.76 -11.39 9.67
C LEU A 249 -25.82 -10.93 8.67
N THR A 250 -25.95 -9.62 8.45
CA THR A 250 -26.84 -9.07 7.41
C THR A 250 -26.40 -9.50 6.00
N LEU A 251 -25.10 -9.39 5.70
CA LEU A 251 -24.50 -9.75 4.42
C LEU A 251 -24.52 -11.26 4.11
N SER A 252 -24.78 -12.12 5.11
CA SER A 252 -25.06 -13.54 4.86
C SER A 252 -26.26 -13.77 3.94
N ASN A 253 -27.13 -12.77 3.79
CA ASN A 253 -28.30 -12.78 2.91
C ASN A 253 -28.09 -12.03 1.59
N ASP A 254 -26.86 -11.63 1.27
CA ASP A 254 -26.57 -10.84 0.06
C ASP A 254 -27.07 -11.56 -1.21
N VAL A 255 -27.59 -10.80 -2.17
CA VAL A 255 -28.05 -11.35 -3.44
C VAL A 255 -26.90 -11.99 -4.22
N VAL A 256 -25.67 -11.49 -4.06
CA VAL A 256 -24.47 -11.96 -4.78
C VAL A 256 -23.81 -13.13 -4.04
N PRO A 257 -23.68 -14.32 -4.67
CA PRO A 257 -23.07 -15.49 -4.03
C PRO A 257 -21.65 -15.27 -3.51
N ASN A 258 -20.81 -14.53 -4.23
CA ASN A 258 -19.43 -14.25 -3.81
C ASN A 258 -19.36 -13.50 -2.47
N VAL A 259 -20.34 -12.64 -2.17
CA VAL A 259 -20.41 -11.96 -0.87
C VAL A 259 -20.81 -12.97 0.21
N ARG A 260 -21.85 -13.77 -0.02
CA ARG A 260 -22.28 -14.81 0.92
C ARG A 260 -21.19 -15.85 1.18
N LEU A 261 -20.42 -16.23 0.16
CA LEU A 261 -19.28 -17.13 0.25
C LEU A 261 -18.20 -16.55 1.17
N ALA A 262 -17.84 -15.27 0.97
CA ALA A 262 -16.88 -14.60 1.84
C ALA A 262 -17.38 -14.56 3.29
N VAL A 263 -18.67 -14.26 3.51
CA VAL A 263 -19.26 -14.27 4.86
C VAL A 263 -19.20 -15.66 5.48
N ALA A 264 -19.52 -16.71 4.71
CA ALA A 264 -19.43 -18.09 5.16
C ALA A 264 -18.01 -18.42 5.66
N ARG A 265 -16.98 -18.06 4.87
CA ARG A 265 -15.57 -18.25 5.24
C ARG A 265 -15.21 -17.49 6.52
N THR A 266 -15.56 -16.20 6.58
CA THR A 266 -15.25 -15.35 7.74
C THR A 266 -15.95 -15.85 9.00
N LEU A 267 -17.23 -16.23 8.94
CA LEU A 267 -17.96 -16.71 10.12
C LEU A 267 -17.49 -18.10 10.55
N TYR A 268 -17.24 -19.01 9.60
CA TYR A 268 -16.73 -20.34 9.90
C TYR A 268 -15.40 -20.28 10.65
N SER A 269 -14.48 -19.39 10.24
CA SER A 269 -13.20 -19.23 10.93
C SER A 269 -13.30 -18.65 12.34
N THR A 270 -14.47 -18.12 12.74
CA THR A 270 -14.73 -17.64 14.09
C THR A 270 -15.23 -18.72 15.06
N LEU A 271 -15.74 -19.85 14.56
CA LEU A 271 -16.41 -20.87 15.37
C LEU A 271 -15.47 -21.52 16.40
N ASP A 272 -14.23 -21.82 16.00
CA ASP A 272 -13.25 -22.47 16.87
C ASP A 272 -12.59 -21.48 17.85
N ASN A 273 -12.90 -20.19 17.74
CA ASN A 273 -12.28 -19.15 18.54
C ASN A 273 -13.04 -18.96 19.85
N THR A 274 -12.69 -19.75 20.86
CA THR A 274 -13.33 -19.73 22.20
C THR A 274 -13.29 -18.35 22.88
N GLN A 275 -12.24 -17.56 22.64
CA GLN A 275 -12.13 -16.19 23.17
C GLN A 275 -13.16 -15.26 22.52
N PHE A 276 -13.40 -15.41 21.22
CA PHE A 276 -14.40 -14.63 20.51
C PHE A 276 -15.83 -15.04 20.91
N ILE A 277 -16.12 -16.33 20.97
CA ILE A 277 -17.45 -16.84 21.34
C ILE A 277 -17.79 -16.45 22.78
N SER A 278 -16.83 -16.54 23.71
CA SER A 278 -17.06 -16.14 25.10
C SER A 278 -17.28 -14.62 25.24
N ALA A 279 -16.56 -13.79 24.48
CA ALA A 279 -16.76 -12.35 24.46
C ALA A 279 -18.08 -11.92 23.81
N ASN A 280 -18.69 -12.77 22.97
CA ASN A 280 -19.86 -12.44 22.15
C ASN A 280 -20.98 -13.49 22.27
N GLN A 281 -21.22 -13.98 23.49
CA GLN A 281 -22.17 -15.06 23.75
C GLN A 281 -23.57 -14.77 23.21
N SER A 282 -24.00 -13.50 23.20
CA SER A 282 -25.29 -13.07 22.65
C SER A 282 -25.46 -13.39 21.16
N PHE A 283 -24.37 -13.44 20.40
CA PHE A 283 -24.39 -13.72 18.96
C PHE A 283 -24.11 -15.19 18.61
N SER A 284 -23.77 -16.03 19.60
CA SER A 284 -23.39 -17.43 19.34
C SER A 284 -24.49 -18.23 18.63
N GLN A 285 -25.75 -17.99 19.01
CA GLN A 285 -26.90 -18.64 18.39
C GLN A 285 -27.13 -18.12 16.96
N ASP A 286 -26.99 -16.82 16.74
CA ASP A 286 -27.15 -16.21 15.42
C ASP A 286 -26.08 -16.68 14.44
N ILE A 287 -24.81 -16.75 14.87
CA ILE A 287 -23.70 -17.27 14.07
C ILE A 287 -23.97 -18.73 13.66
N SER A 288 -24.36 -19.58 14.63
CA SER A 288 -24.63 -21.00 14.38
C SER A 288 -25.82 -21.20 13.43
N SER A 289 -26.87 -20.40 13.61
CA SER A 289 -28.05 -20.39 12.73
C SER A 289 -27.69 -19.99 11.30
N ILE A 290 -26.92 -18.91 11.13
CA ILE A 290 -26.49 -18.41 9.82
C ILE A 290 -25.57 -19.40 9.13
N ILE A 291 -24.62 -20.02 9.82
CA ILE A 291 -23.76 -21.05 9.23
C ILE A 291 -24.58 -22.25 8.78
N SER A 292 -25.54 -22.70 9.59
CA SER A 292 -26.44 -23.80 9.20
C SER A 292 -27.23 -23.45 7.94
N LYS A 293 -27.73 -22.22 7.84
CA LYS A 293 -28.39 -21.71 6.63
C LYS A 293 -27.45 -21.68 5.41
N LEU A 294 -26.20 -21.23 5.59
CA LEU A 294 -25.23 -21.15 4.49
C LEU A 294 -24.79 -22.54 3.98
N LYS A 295 -24.82 -23.57 4.84
CA LYS A 295 -24.63 -24.97 4.42
C LYS A 295 -25.71 -25.48 3.47
N GLU A 296 -26.87 -24.85 3.49
CA GLU A 296 -28.01 -25.13 2.61
C GLU A 296 -28.18 -24.06 1.51
N ASP A 297 -27.20 -23.18 1.31
CA ASP A 297 -27.28 -22.11 0.31
C ASP A 297 -27.54 -22.67 -1.10
N ARG A 298 -28.25 -21.91 -1.94
CA ARG A 298 -28.50 -22.28 -3.35
C ARG A 298 -27.20 -22.45 -4.15
N ASP A 299 -26.17 -21.68 -3.83
CA ASP A 299 -24.90 -21.69 -4.52
C ASP A 299 -23.97 -22.79 -3.98
N ARG A 300 -23.36 -23.56 -4.88
CA ARG A 300 -22.51 -24.70 -4.51
C ARG A 300 -21.30 -24.28 -3.70
N ASP A 301 -20.66 -23.18 -4.07
CA ASP A 301 -19.40 -22.77 -3.45
C ASP A 301 -19.66 -22.16 -2.07
N VAL A 302 -20.78 -21.47 -1.88
CA VAL A 302 -21.23 -21.02 -0.55
C VAL A 302 -21.40 -22.20 0.40
N ARG A 303 -22.10 -23.26 -0.04
CA ARG A 303 -22.26 -24.50 0.77
C ARG A 303 -20.93 -25.18 1.07
N TYR A 304 -19.99 -25.15 0.13
CA TYR A 304 -18.68 -25.77 0.31
C TYR A 304 -17.88 -25.07 1.42
N TYR A 305 -17.84 -23.74 1.39
CA TYR A 305 -17.06 -22.93 2.33
C TYR A 305 -17.71 -22.65 3.69
N SER A 306 -18.98 -23.02 3.89
CA SER A 306 -19.68 -22.90 5.18
C SER A 306 -19.45 -24.08 6.14
N GLY A 307 -18.39 -24.86 5.93
CA GLY A 307 -18.00 -25.98 6.81
C GLY A 307 -18.08 -27.38 6.20
N ASN A 308 -18.44 -27.51 4.92
CA ASN A 308 -18.34 -28.80 4.21
C ASN A 308 -16.94 -29.05 3.61
N TYR A 309 -15.97 -28.15 3.90
CA TYR A 309 -14.59 -28.23 3.46
C TYR A 309 -13.87 -29.47 4.00
N GLU A 310 -14.18 -29.90 5.23
CA GLU A 310 -13.54 -31.07 5.86
C GLU A 310 -14.22 -32.41 5.50
N ASP A 311 -15.52 -32.41 5.19
CA ASP A 311 -16.29 -33.64 4.95
C ASP A 311 -15.95 -34.35 3.63
N ILE A 312 -15.31 -33.67 2.68
CA ILE A 312 -14.91 -34.28 1.40
C ILE A 312 -13.47 -34.81 1.45
N ASN A 313 -12.54 -34.16 2.16
CA ASN A 313 -11.15 -34.65 2.25
C ASN A 313 -11.02 -35.96 3.05
N ASN A 314 -11.97 -36.25 3.96
CA ASN A 314 -12.06 -37.55 4.63
C ASN A 314 -12.80 -38.61 3.80
N ASN A 315 -13.65 -38.22 2.85
CA ASN A 315 -14.42 -39.14 1.99
C ASN A 315 -13.83 -39.35 0.58
N THR A 316 -12.81 -38.58 0.18
CA THR A 316 -12.14 -38.72 -1.15
C THR A 316 -10.87 -39.57 -1.14
N ARG A 317 -10.45 -40.12 0.01
CA ARG A 317 -9.35 -41.11 0.03
C ARG A 317 -9.71 -42.47 -0.57
N THR A 318 -10.96 -42.73 -0.95
CA THR A 318 -11.38 -44.05 -1.46
C THR A 318 -12.00 -44.09 -2.84
N SER A 319 -12.23 -42.97 -3.55
CA SER A 319 -12.56 -43.09 -4.97
C SER A 319 -12.38 -41.79 -5.76
N LEU A 320 -11.72 -41.94 -6.90
CA LEU A 320 -11.67 -41.04 -8.07
C LEU A 320 -10.74 -39.83 -7.97
N SER A 321 -9.55 -40.03 -8.52
CA SER A 321 -8.64 -39.00 -9.01
C SER A 321 -9.26 -38.18 -10.16
N PRO A 322 -9.15 -36.84 -10.11
CA PRO A 322 -9.05 -36.02 -11.30
C PRO A 322 -7.60 -35.56 -11.45
N SER A 323 -7.06 -35.72 -12.64
CA SER A 323 -5.76 -35.25 -13.08
C SER A 323 -5.60 -33.74 -12.92
N THR A 324 -4.91 -33.30 -11.87
CA THR A 324 -4.33 -31.97 -11.75
C THR A 324 -3.01 -31.96 -12.55
N PRO A 325 -2.74 -30.96 -13.42
CA PRO A 325 -1.42 -30.83 -14.04
C PRO A 325 -0.37 -30.67 -12.94
N SER A 326 0.74 -31.39 -13.03
CA SER A 326 1.80 -31.30 -12.02
C SER A 326 2.43 -29.90 -12.05
N ALA A 327 2.95 -29.43 -10.91
CA ALA A 327 3.61 -28.13 -10.77
C ALA A 327 4.77 -27.91 -11.77
N GLN A 328 5.32 -28.97 -12.34
CA GLN A 328 6.32 -28.92 -13.41
C GLN A 328 5.74 -28.48 -14.76
N GLN A 329 4.46 -28.76 -15.04
CA GLN A 329 3.78 -28.32 -16.26
C GLN A 329 3.35 -26.85 -16.19
N LEU A 330 3.02 -26.35 -15.00
CA LEU A 330 2.72 -24.92 -14.79
C LEU A 330 4.00 -24.06 -14.86
N GLN A 331 5.12 -24.54 -14.30
CA GLN A 331 6.43 -23.88 -14.47
C GLN A 331 6.93 -23.88 -15.92
N GLN A 332 6.61 -24.90 -16.73
CA GLN A 332 6.94 -24.88 -18.16
C GLN A 332 6.10 -23.84 -18.92
N PHE A 333 4.84 -23.60 -18.56
CA PHE A 333 4.02 -22.56 -19.20
C PHE A 333 4.44 -21.14 -18.81
N GLU A 334 4.84 -20.90 -17.56
CA GLU A 334 5.35 -19.60 -17.10
C GLU A 334 6.74 -19.28 -17.69
N ASN A 335 7.66 -20.25 -17.70
CA ASN A 335 8.99 -20.04 -18.32
C ASN A 335 8.93 -19.82 -19.83
N THR A 336 7.92 -20.36 -20.53
CA THR A 336 7.77 -20.15 -21.98
C THR A 336 7.23 -18.75 -22.30
N GLN A 337 6.46 -18.13 -21.39
CA GLN A 337 5.96 -16.76 -21.54
C GLN A 337 7.03 -15.70 -21.16
N GLU A 338 7.83 -15.92 -20.10
CA GLU A 338 8.96 -15.04 -19.77
C GLU A 338 10.05 -15.05 -20.85
N ASP A 339 10.34 -16.21 -21.46
CA ASP A 339 11.32 -16.30 -22.56
C ASP A 339 10.85 -15.65 -23.88
N THR A 340 9.53 -15.46 -24.08
CA THR A 340 9.02 -14.74 -25.25
C THR A 340 9.00 -13.22 -25.02
N GLU A 341 8.70 -12.77 -23.80
CA GLU A 341 8.69 -11.35 -23.43
C GLU A 341 10.13 -10.79 -23.33
N TYR A 342 11.07 -11.56 -22.78
CA TYR A 342 12.49 -11.17 -22.71
C TYR A 342 13.18 -11.12 -24.09
N LYS A 343 12.78 -11.97 -25.05
CA LYS A 343 13.30 -11.94 -26.43
C LYS A 343 12.73 -10.80 -27.27
N LEU A 344 11.52 -10.34 -26.97
CA LEU A 344 10.91 -9.17 -27.62
C LEU A 344 11.57 -7.86 -27.15
N ASP A 345 11.98 -7.77 -25.88
CA ASP A 345 12.66 -6.59 -25.35
C ASP A 345 14.13 -6.47 -25.81
N ILE A 346 14.85 -7.59 -25.98
CA ILE A 346 16.22 -7.57 -26.51
C ILE A 346 16.24 -7.26 -28.02
N ALA A 347 15.24 -7.71 -28.78
CA ALA A 347 15.12 -7.38 -30.21
C ALA A 347 14.81 -5.88 -30.44
N ASN A 348 14.04 -5.27 -29.54
CA ASN A 348 13.75 -3.83 -29.57
C ASN A 348 14.93 -2.98 -29.08
N ALA A 349 15.72 -3.45 -28.11
CA ALA A 349 16.95 -2.77 -27.67
C ALA A 349 18.10 -2.85 -28.70
N GLY A 350 18.23 -3.97 -29.42
CA GLY A 350 19.26 -4.14 -30.45
C GLY A 350 19.03 -3.34 -31.73
N SER A 351 17.78 -2.98 -32.03
CA SER A 351 17.41 -2.24 -33.25
C SER A 351 17.61 -0.72 -33.12
N ILE A 352 17.85 -0.20 -31.91
CA ILE A 352 18.08 1.23 -31.64
C ILE A 352 19.57 1.60 -31.71
N LEU A 353 20.49 0.62 -31.70
CA LEU A 353 21.94 0.85 -31.75
C LEU A 353 22.56 0.73 -33.16
N GLN A 354 21.75 0.67 -34.23
CA GLN A 354 22.25 0.65 -35.62
C GLN A 354 21.79 1.83 -36.50
N LEU A 355 21.19 2.87 -35.91
CA LEU A 355 20.87 4.11 -36.61
C LEU A 355 21.22 5.36 -35.78
N THR A 356 22.51 5.52 -35.49
CA THR A 356 23.21 6.81 -35.33
C THR A 356 24.69 6.61 -35.56
#